data_AF-A0A3B3XSH9-F1
#
_entry.id   AF-A0A3B3XSH9-F1
#
_cell.length_a   1.000
_cell.length_b   1.000
_cell.length_c   1.000
_cell.angle_alpha   90.00
_cell.angle_beta   90.00
_cell.angle_gamma   90.00
#
_symmetry.space_group_name_H-M   'P 1'
#
loop_
_entity.id
_entity.type
_entity.pdbx_description
1 polymer ?
#
loop_
_entity_poly.entity_id
_entity_poly.type
_entity_poly.pdbx_seq_one_letter_code
_entity_poly.pdbx_strand_id
1 'polypeptide(L)'
;MNGRNRRMMMMELNVFLLLVLSVVPAWSQAVLDVCATCHPNATCEDKPDGSGKVCNCNYGFVGNGRTHCQDKDECQIGASKICGQHTTCHNTYGSYYCTCLSGYRPSNNMAVFIPNDGTHCRDIDECKITGQCGEGGQCRNLEGSFDCSCQIGYRVHNGAEPFRPQRGGAACKVVDCGPPVLVEDSVLLSITFTTYGGVARFGCEEGFVWRRGDNSSVCGADGSWSESSLVCEAKCGPVPFLAHSEVVWHNRSVVIHRCVAGYHSWRGANASVCSGSGLWLRATLNCIEIKPPVNQLTLYNGNCLKWKAEKFEEDTELYKVVYLGSRDYQRSFLDKGRRQLSSKGDRLIICLRLLPLTNYSISITAVAARFTATITANTSLTVPPAPVVHYTELETPVPTLRLKRSPNTLDPISFYQIFVLPVEELVVFDCSSPASLDPSSRAESPAEYLTAQLGVQSLGAEVNFTVGDGVLYGGFYNAPLQSGNTYFIVLRVVSRWKTMSRSCCVLWAKVAGTSYILRVSSLCAAASIAAVAMVLLAAYRLSWCVNRTQPFSGPLASVHSDKYNDSKLYIL
;
A
#
# COMPACT_ATOMS: atom_id res chain seq x y z
N MET A 1 -1.93 -66.34 -89.44
CA MET A 1 -2.01 -67.45 -90.43
C MET A 1 -3.44 -67.44 -90.95
N ASN A 2 -3.71 -66.79 -92.07
CA ASN A 2 -3.73 -67.37 -93.44
C ASN A 2 -5.00 -68.23 -93.63
N GLY A 3 -5.97 -67.94 -94.50
CA GLY A 3 -6.12 -66.90 -95.51
C GLY A 3 -7.31 -67.23 -96.43
N ARG A 4 -7.67 -66.23 -97.26
CA ARG A 4 -8.29 -66.25 -98.61
C ARG A 4 -9.71 -66.85 -98.80
N ASN A 5 -10.65 -66.37 -99.62
CA ASN A 5 -10.90 -65.29 -100.61
C ASN A 5 -11.58 -65.93 -101.87
N ARG A 6 -12.53 -65.19 -102.46
CA ARG A 6 -13.18 -65.32 -103.81
C ARG A 6 -14.36 -66.31 -103.93
N ARG A 7 -15.58 -65.89 -104.28
CA ARG A 7 -16.16 -65.29 -105.52
C ARG A 7 -16.32 -66.25 -106.71
N MET A 8 -17.57 -66.32 -107.19
CA MET A 8 -18.06 -66.19 -108.57
C MET A 8 -18.55 -67.43 -109.35
N MET A 9 -19.62 -67.15 -110.13
CA MET A 9 -20.17 -67.81 -111.33
C MET A 9 -21.08 -69.03 -111.13
N MET A 10 -22.36 -69.03 -111.54
CA MET A 10 -23.06 -68.78 -112.84
C MET A 10 -23.39 -70.12 -113.53
N MET A 11 -24.55 -70.15 -114.17
CA MET A 11 -25.11 -71.12 -115.14
C MET A 11 -26.19 -72.07 -114.60
N GLU A 12 -27.47 -71.86 -114.97
CA GLU A 12 -28.15 -72.24 -116.24
C GLU A 12 -28.49 -73.75 -116.22
N LEU A 13 -29.58 -74.31 -116.73
CA LEU A 13 -30.45 -74.00 -117.86
C LEU A 13 -31.54 -75.11 -117.90
N ASN A 14 -32.73 -74.84 -118.48
CA ASN A 14 -33.52 -75.79 -119.31
C ASN A 14 -34.20 -77.01 -118.61
N VAL A 15 -35.35 -77.59 -118.99
CA VAL A 15 -36.27 -77.48 -120.15
C VAL A 15 -37.37 -78.53 -119.95
N PHE A 16 -38.58 -78.27 -120.46
CA PHE A 16 -39.60 -79.23 -120.92
C PHE A 16 -40.32 -80.12 -119.88
N LEU A 17 -41.57 -80.58 -120.06
CA LEU A 17 -42.66 -80.39 -121.02
C LEU A 17 -43.71 -81.44 -120.62
N LEU A 18 -44.97 -81.02 -120.36
CA LEU A 18 -46.22 -81.78 -120.60
C LEU A 18 -46.43 -83.10 -119.79
N LEU A 19 -47.62 -83.59 -119.43
CA LEU A 19 -48.98 -83.41 -119.94
C LEU A 19 -49.95 -84.08 -118.92
N VAL A 20 -51.12 -83.45 -118.69
CA VAL A 20 -52.46 -83.99 -118.31
C VAL A 20 -52.62 -84.85 -117.02
N LEU A 21 -53.70 -84.74 -116.23
CA LEU A 21 -55.10 -84.49 -116.57
C LEU A 21 -55.88 -83.99 -115.32
N SER A 22 -56.76 -83.02 -115.56
CA SER A 22 -58.06 -82.76 -114.91
C SER A 22 -58.17 -82.64 -113.39
N VAL A 23 -58.48 -81.43 -112.92
CA VAL A 23 -59.79 -81.02 -112.36
C VAL A 23 -59.55 -79.70 -111.61
N VAL A 24 -60.15 -78.59 -112.07
CA VAL A 24 -60.31 -77.37 -111.25
C VAL A 24 -61.67 -77.50 -110.55
N PRO A 25 -61.75 -77.18 -109.25
CA PRO A 25 -62.49 -75.96 -108.93
C PRO A 25 -61.79 -75.07 -107.89
N ALA A 26 -61.90 -73.78 -108.18
CA ALA A 26 -62.22 -72.68 -107.28
C ALA A 26 -61.41 -72.50 -105.98
N TRP A 27 -60.75 -71.34 -105.94
CA TRP A 27 -60.13 -70.70 -104.79
C TRP A 27 -60.91 -70.85 -103.48
N SER A 28 -60.28 -71.49 -102.50
CA SER A 28 -60.44 -71.10 -101.10
C SER A 28 -59.40 -70.02 -100.82
N GLN A 29 -59.87 -68.79 -100.59
CA GLN A 29 -59.06 -67.77 -99.94
C GLN A 29 -58.58 -68.35 -98.61
N ALA A 30 -57.27 -68.55 -98.48
CA ALA A 30 -56.65 -68.84 -97.21
C ALA A 30 -56.96 -67.65 -96.29
N VAL A 31 -57.87 -67.88 -95.34
CA VAL A 31 -58.12 -66.96 -94.23
C VAL A 31 -56.79 -66.85 -93.50
N LEU A 32 -56.11 -65.72 -93.64
CA LEU A 32 -54.90 -65.41 -92.90
C LEU A 32 -55.24 -65.58 -91.42
N ASP A 33 -54.71 -66.62 -90.77
CA ASP A 33 -54.98 -66.91 -89.37
C ASP A 33 -54.40 -65.77 -88.53
N VAL A 34 -55.27 -64.85 -88.11
CA VAL A 34 -54.92 -63.66 -87.35
C VAL A 34 -54.18 -64.06 -86.07
N CYS A 35 -54.56 -65.19 -85.46
CA CYS A 35 -54.01 -65.67 -84.20
C CYS A 35 -52.55 -66.14 -84.29
N ALA A 36 -52.09 -66.59 -85.46
CA ALA A 36 -50.71 -67.03 -85.65
C ALA A 36 -49.70 -65.87 -85.70
N THR A 37 -50.19 -64.61 -85.78
CA THR A 37 -49.37 -63.40 -85.95
C THR A 37 -49.53 -62.39 -84.80
N CYS A 38 -50.06 -62.82 -83.66
CA CYS A 38 -50.16 -61.95 -82.48
C CYS A 38 -48.78 -61.65 -81.87
N HIS A 39 -48.66 -60.48 -81.23
CA HIS A 39 -47.46 -60.10 -80.47
C HIS A 39 -47.22 -61.09 -79.31
N PRO A 40 -45.97 -61.36 -78.87
CA PRO A 40 -45.70 -62.31 -77.77
C PRO A 40 -46.44 -62.03 -76.47
N ASN A 41 -46.74 -60.75 -76.20
CA ASN A 41 -47.53 -60.29 -75.06
C ASN A 41 -48.99 -60.01 -75.43
N ALA A 42 -49.61 -60.80 -76.32
CA ALA A 42 -51.01 -60.68 -76.71
C ALA A 42 -51.70 -62.05 -76.80
N THR A 43 -52.97 -62.10 -76.43
CA THR A 43 -53.86 -63.26 -76.59
C THR A 43 -54.76 -63.07 -77.81
N CYS A 44 -55.06 -64.16 -78.51
CA CYS A 44 -56.03 -64.14 -79.59
C CYS A 44 -57.41 -64.51 -79.07
N GLU A 45 -58.37 -63.61 -79.23
CA GLU A 45 -59.76 -63.75 -78.76
C GLU A 45 -60.74 -63.61 -79.92
N ASP A 46 -61.93 -64.21 -79.79
CA ASP A 46 -63.04 -63.98 -80.73
C ASP A 46 -63.63 -62.59 -80.50
N LYS A 47 -63.85 -61.84 -81.57
CA LYS A 47 -64.48 -60.52 -81.46
C LYS A 47 -65.93 -60.67 -80.96
N PRO A 48 -66.41 -59.76 -80.09
CA PRO A 48 -67.78 -59.82 -79.56
C PRO A 48 -68.87 -59.71 -80.63
N ASP A 49 -68.55 -59.13 -81.79
CA ASP A 49 -69.44 -58.95 -82.93
C ASP A 49 -69.50 -60.17 -83.87
N GLY A 50 -68.77 -61.25 -83.55
CA GLY A 50 -68.68 -62.46 -84.37
C GLY A 50 -67.93 -62.26 -85.70
N SER A 51 -67.30 -61.09 -85.93
CA SER A 51 -66.66 -60.74 -87.20
C SER A 51 -65.25 -61.33 -87.40
N GLY A 52 -64.78 -62.20 -86.49
CA GLY A 52 -63.51 -62.93 -86.60
C GLY A 52 -62.67 -62.91 -85.31
N LYS A 53 -61.40 -63.30 -85.43
CA LYS A 53 -60.41 -63.31 -84.33
C LYS A 53 -59.64 -61.98 -84.26
N VAL A 54 -59.26 -61.53 -83.06
CA VAL A 54 -58.46 -60.32 -82.80
C VAL A 54 -57.37 -60.61 -81.78
N CYS A 55 -56.19 -60.02 -81.95
CA CYS A 55 -55.15 -60.04 -80.94
C CYS A 55 -55.37 -58.88 -79.96
N ASN A 56 -55.55 -59.17 -78.69
CA ASN A 56 -55.55 -58.18 -77.61
C ASN A 56 -54.26 -58.31 -76.81
N CYS A 57 -53.62 -57.19 -76.47
CA CYS A 57 -52.47 -57.23 -75.57
C CYS A 57 -52.86 -57.86 -74.22
N ASN A 58 -51.97 -58.67 -73.66
CA ASN A 58 -52.13 -59.29 -72.35
C ASN A 58 -52.35 -58.19 -71.29
N TYR A 59 -53.01 -58.55 -70.18
CA TYR A 59 -53.16 -57.65 -69.05
C TYR A 59 -51.79 -57.09 -68.61
N GLY A 60 -51.72 -55.78 -68.34
CA GLY A 60 -50.46 -55.06 -68.07
C GLY A 60 -49.76 -54.48 -69.31
N PHE A 61 -50.32 -54.65 -70.52
CA PHE A 61 -49.76 -54.11 -71.75
C PHE A 61 -50.79 -53.30 -72.55
N VAL A 62 -50.34 -52.30 -73.31
CA VAL A 62 -51.16 -51.46 -74.19
C VAL A 62 -50.58 -51.42 -75.60
N GLY A 63 -51.44 -51.43 -76.61
CA GLY A 63 -51.01 -51.40 -78.01
C GLY A 63 -52.01 -52.04 -78.96
N ASN A 64 -51.52 -52.48 -80.12
CA ASN A 64 -52.35 -53.00 -81.21
C ASN A 64 -52.50 -54.54 -81.22
N GLY A 65 -51.90 -55.24 -80.25
CA GLY A 65 -51.99 -56.70 -80.09
C GLY A 65 -51.21 -57.51 -81.13
N ARG A 66 -50.84 -56.92 -82.27
CA ARG A 66 -50.28 -57.63 -83.43
C ARG A 66 -48.78 -57.43 -83.59
N THR A 67 -48.33 -56.19 -83.55
CA THR A 67 -46.90 -55.83 -83.73
C THR A 67 -46.34 -54.99 -82.59
N HIS A 68 -47.21 -54.46 -81.74
CA HIS A 68 -46.84 -53.56 -80.66
C HIS A 68 -47.73 -53.81 -79.45
N CYS A 69 -47.15 -54.37 -78.40
CA CYS A 69 -47.68 -54.29 -77.04
C CYS A 69 -46.56 -53.76 -76.15
N GLN A 70 -46.72 -52.52 -75.69
CA GLN A 70 -45.81 -51.89 -74.76
C GLN A 70 -46.30 -52.10 -73.34
N ASP A 71 -45.37 -52.29 -72.43
CA ASP A 71 -45.65 -52.33 -70.99
C ASP A 71 -46.44 -51.09 -70.58
N LYS A 72 -47.55 -51.31 -69.88
CA LYS A 72 -48.37 -50.24 -69.38
C LYS A 72 -47.80 -49.81 -68.05
N ASP A 73 -47.14 -48.66 -68.01
CA ASP A 73 -46.69 -48.10 -66.74
C ASP A 73 -47.90 -47.61 -65.92
N GLU A 74 -48.46 -48.47 -65.08
CA GLU A 74 -49.59 -48.10 -64.22
C GLU A 74 -49.22 -46.98 -63.24
N CYS A 75 -47.95 -46.84 -62.88
CA CYS A 75 -47.50 -45.81 -61.95
C CYS A 75 -47.62 -44.39 -62.52
N GLN A 76 -47.71 -44.22 -63.84
CA GLN A 76 -47.94 -42.91 -64.47
C GLN A 76 -49.33 -42.33 -64.20
N ILE A 77 -50.30 -43.16 -63.80
CA ILE A 77 -51.63 -42.70 -63.37
C ILE A 77 -51.55 -41.97 -62.01
N GLY A 78 -50.48 -42.22 -61.25
CA GLY A 78 -50.17 -41.65 -59.95
C GLY A 78 -50.24 -42.70 -58.84
N ALA A 79 -49.18 -42.79 -58.03
CA ALA A 79 -49.04 -43.78 -56.97
C ALA A 79 -50.23 -43.78 -55.99
N SER A 80 -50.71 -42.60 -55.58
CA SER A 80 -51.85 -42.50 -54.65
C SER A 80 -53.18 -42.96 -55.23
N LYS A 81 -53.36 -42.87 -56.56
CA LYS A 81 -54.58 -43.30 -57.25
C LYS A 81 -54.61 -44.80 -57.50
N ILE A 82 -53.45 -45.40 -57.78
CA ILE A 82 -53.32 -46.82 -58.08
C ILE A 82 -53.06 -47.65 -56.82
N CYS A 83 -52.10 -47.24 -55.99
CA CYS A 83 -51.68 -47.97 -54.80
C CYS A 83 -52.38 -47.51 -53.50
N GLY A 84 -53.04 -46.35 -53.49
CA GLY A 84 -53.65 -45.75 -52.29
C GLY A 84 -52.73 -44.75 -51.57
N GLN A 85 -53.24 -44.09 -50.52
CA GLN A 85 -52.45 -43.09 -49.78
C GLN A 85 -51.24 -43.72 -49.08
N HIS A 86 -50.18 -42.92 -48.91
CA HIS A 86 -48.94 -43.31 -48.22
C HIS A 86 -48.18 -44.49 -48.84
N THR A 87 -48.17 -44.56 -50.17
CA THR A 87 -47.51 -45.61 -50.94
C THR A 87 -46.52 -45.06 -51.98
N THR A 88 -45.61 -45.94 -52.40
CA THR A 88 -44.79 -45.78 -53.60
C THR A 88 -45.17 -46.88 -54.59
N CYS A 89 -45.36 -46.51 -55.85
CA CYS A 89 -45.63 -47.44 -56.94
C CYS A 89 -44.33 -47.76 -57.68
N HIS A 90 -44.11 -49.04 -57.96
CA HIS A 90 -42.96 -49.54 -58.71
C HIS A 90 -43.47 -50.32 -59.91
N ASN A 91 -43.23 -49.80 -61.10
CA ASN A 91 -43.61 -50.46 -62.34
C ASN A 91 -42.67 -51.63 -62.64
N THR A 92 -43.22 -52.73 -63.13
CA THR A 92 -42.46 -53.90 -63.56
C THR A 92 -42.94 -54.34 -64.94
N TYR A 93 -42.14 -55.13 -65.66
CA TYR A 93 -42.57 -55.56 -66.97
C TYR A 93 -43.80 -56.49 -66.90
N GLY A 94 -44.95 -56.01 -67.36
CA GLY A 94 -46.25 -56.67 -67.39
C GLY A 94 -47.05 -56.61 -66.10
N SER A 95 -46.61 -55.85 -65.09
CA SER A 95 -47.29 -55.71 -63.80
C SER A 95 -46.73 -54.52 -63.02
N TYR A 96 -47.24 -54.29 -61.82
CA TYR A 96 -46.67 -53.30 -60.90
C TYR A 96 -46.85 -53.77 -59.47
N TYR A 97 -46.10 -53.16 -58.55
CA TYR A 97 -46.26 -53.43 -57.14
C TYR A 97 -46.13 -52.16 -56.30
N CYS A 98 -46.69 -52.21 -55.11
CA CYS A 98 -46.75 -51.08 -54.20
C CYS A 98 -45.99 -51.40 -52.91
N THR A 99 -45.33 -50.38 -52.36
CA THR A 99 -44.68 -50.41 -51.04
C THR A 99 -45.21 -49.26 -50.20
N CYS A 100 -45.30 -49.43 -48.89
CA CYS A 100 -45.62 -48.31 -48.00
C CYS A 100 -44.47 -47.33 -47.88
N LEU A 101 -44.79 -46.04 -47.69
CA LEU A 101 -43.80 -45.02 -47.32
C LEU A 101 -43.20 -45.35 -45.93
N SER A 102 -42.03 -44.79 -45.63
CA SER A 102 -41.42 -44.90 -44.31
C SER A 102 -42.38 -44.38 -43.23
N GLY A 103 -42.48 -45.10 -42.10
CA GLY A 103 -43.46 -44.82 -41.04
C GLY A 103 -44.81 -45.52 -41.23
N TYR A 104 -45.01 -46.22 -42.35
CA TYR A 104 -46.24 -46.97 -42.62
C TYR A 104 -45.94 -48.45 -42.84
N ARG A 105 -46.90 -49.30 -42.47
CA ARG A 105 -46.88 -50.74 -42.75
C ARG A 105 -48.14 -51.16 -43.50
N PRO A 106 -48.06 -52.16 -44.38
CA PRO A 106 -49.23 -52.66 -45.07
C PRO A 106 -50.13 -53.44 -44.10
N SER A 107 -51.44 -53.37 -44.31
CA SER A 107 -52.45 -54.02 -43.46
C SER A 107 -52.31 -55.54 -43.42
N ASN A 108 -51.82 -56.16 -44.49
CA ASN A 108 -51.54 -57.60 -44.62
C ASN A 108 -50.13 -58.00 -44.14
N ASN A 109 -49.33 -57.07 -43.62
CA ASN A 109 -47.95 -57.27 -43.17
C ASN A 109 -46.94 -57.76 -44.24
N MET A 110 -47.26 -57.71 -45.54
CA MET A 110 -46.33 -58.08 -46.62
C MET A 110 -45.53 -56.85 -47.09
N ALA A 111 -44.20 -56.94 -47.24
CA ALA A 111 -43.37 -55.78 -47.63
C ALA A 111 -43.79 -55.13 -48.96
N VAL A 112 -44.41 -55.90 -49.85
CA VAL A 112 -44.89 -55.49 -51.17
C VAL A 112 -46.32 -56.03 -51.35
N PHE A 113 -47.20 -55.25 -51.99
CA PHE A 113 -48.57 -55.68 -52.28
C PHE A 113 -49.06 -55.19 -53.65
N ILE A 114 -50.09 -55.86 -54.18
CA ILE A 114 -50.83 -55.44 -55.39
C ILE A 114 -52.17 -54.86 -54.91
N PRO A 115 -52.61 -53.68 -55.40
CA PRO A 115 -53.73 -52.92 -54.79
C PRO A 115 -55.09 -53.63 -54.81
N ASN A 116 -55.29 -54.54 -55.76
CA ASN A 116 -56.59 -55.19 -56.00
C ASN A 116 -57.03 -56.15 -54.87
N ASP A 117 -56.21 -56.33 -53.83
CA ASP A 117 -56.46 -57.22 -52.69
C ASP A 117 -56.96 -56.49 -51.42
N GLY A 118 -57.32 -55.19 -51.53
CA GLY A 118 -57.82 -54.39 -50.39
C GLY A 118 -56.75 -54.03 -49.34
N THR A 119 -55.48 -54.31 -49.64
CA THR A 119 -54.34 -53.96 -48.79
C THR A 119 -54.08 -52.46 -48.86
N HIS A 120 -53.89 -51.81 -47.70
CA HIS A 120 -53.59 -50.40 -47.60
C HIS A 120 -52.49 -50.16 -46.56
N CYS A 121 -51.82 -49.01 -46.67
CA CYS A 121 -50.80 -48.61 -45.71
C CYS A 121 -51.47 -47.99 -44.48
N ARG A 122 -51.20 -48.60 -43.33
CA ARG A 122 -51.58 -48.07 -42.02
C ARG A 122 -50.34 -47.53 -41.33
N ASP A 123 -50.54 -46.48 -40.57
CA ASP A 123 -49.51 -45.87 -39.74
C ASP A 123 -48.88 -46.89 -38.77
N ILE A 124 -47.56 -46.82 -38.61
CA ILE A 124 -46.84 -47.59 -37.59
C ILE A 124 -46.88 -46.76 -36.32
N ASP A 125 -47.67 -47.19 -35.34
CA ASP A 125 -47.65 -46.59 -34.02
C ASP A 125 -46.34 -46.92 -33.30
N GLU A 126 -45.32 -46.07 -33.44
CA GLU A 126 -44.00 -46.31 -32.84
C GLU A 126 -44.05 -46.20 -31.31
N CYS A 127 -45.08 -45.58 -30.74
CA CYS A 127 -45.27 -45.47 -29.29
C CYS A 127 -45.72 -46.78 -28.65
N LYS A 128 -46.19 -47.75 -29.45
CA LYS A 128 -46.41 -49.13 -28.97
C LYS A 128 -45.11 -49.92 -28.80
N ILE A 129 -43.98 -49.39 -29.26
CA ILE A 129 -42.67 -50.02 -29.12
C ILE A 129 -42.03 -49.53 -27.81
N THR A 130 -41.71 -50.46 -26.91
CA THR A 130 -41.10 -50.13 -25.62
C THR A 130 -39.72 -49.48 -25.79
N GLY A 131 -39.47 -48.37 -25.09
CA GLY A 131 -38.16 -47.71 -25.07
C GLY A 131 -37.87 -46.80 -26.26
N GLN A 132 -38.86 -46.53 -27.13
CA GLN A 132 -38.66 -45.72 -28.34
C GLN A 132 -38.15 -44.29 -28.07
N CYS A 133 -38.52 -43.68 -26.93
CA CYS A 133 -38.08 -42.34 -26.52
C CYS A 133 -37.00 -42.33 -25.42
N GLY A 134 -36.48 -43.50 -25.02
CA GLY A 134 -35.56 -43.62 -23.89
C GLY A 134 -36.20 -43.38 -22.52
N GLU A 135 -35.38 -43.39 -21.47
CA GLU A 135 -35.82 -43.16 -20.08
C GLU A 135 -36.31 -41.72 -19.89
N GLY A 136 -37.46 -41.54 -19.23
CA GLY A 136 -38.06 -40.22 -19.00
C GLY A 136 -38.65 -39.55 -20.25
N GLY A 137 -38.69 -40.26 -21.39
CA GLY A 137 -39.33 -39.79 -22.62
C GLY A 137 -40.80 -40.19 -22.71
N GLN A 138 -41.64 -39.25 -23.13
CA GLN A 138 -43.05 -39.43 -23.51
C GLN A 138 -43.18 -39.41 -25.03
N CYS A 139 -43.71 -40.50 -25.58
CA CYS A 139 -43.92 -40.68 -27.02
C CYS A 139 -45.29 -40.15 -27.45
N ARG A 140 -45.33 -39.42 -28.57
CA ARG A 140 -46.54 -39.01 -29.26
C ARG A 140 -46.49 -39.50 -30.70
N ASN A 141 -47.44 -40.38 -31.04
CA ASN A 141 -47.58 -40.91 -32.39
C ASN A 141 -48.14 -39.82 -33.32
N LEU A 142 -47.59 -39.71 -34.52
CA LEU A 142 -48.03 -38.82 -35.58
C LEU A 142 -48.24 -39.65 -36.86
N GLU A 143 -48.93 -39.10 -37.85
CA GLU A 143 -49.05 -39.81 -39.11
C GLU A 143 -47.68 -39.92 -39.82
N GLY A 144 -47.22 -41.15 -40.04
CA GLY A 144 -45.96 -41.48 -40.68
C GLY A 144 -44.71 -41.23 -39.84
N SER A 145 -44.86 -40.89 -38.55
CA SER A 145 -43.73 -40.64 -37.65
C SER A 145 -44.15 -40.56 -36.17
N PHE A 146 -43.19 -40.35 -35.29
CA PHE A 146 -43.44 -40.04 -33.88
C PHE A 146 -42.56 -38.90 -33.40
N ASP A 147 -42.97 -38.27 -32.31
CA ASP A 147 -42.20 -37.26 -31.60
C ASP A 147 -42.04 -37.67 -30.13
N CYS A 148 -40.88 -37.39 -29.56
CA CYS A 148 -40.60 -37.55 -28.14
C CYS A 148 -40.53 -36.19 -27.44
N SER A 149 -41.03 -36.15 -26.22
CA SER A 149 -40.90 -35.05 -25.26
C SER A 149 -40.45 -35.61 -23.92
N CYS A 150 -39.77 -34.85 -23.09
CA CYS A 150 -39.36 -35.28 -21.77
C CYS A 150 -40.48 -35.07 -20.76
N GLN A 151 -40.62 -36.04 -19.86
CA GLN A 151 -41.51 -35.93 -18.71
C GLN A 151 -40.99 -34.87 -17.74
N ILE A 152 -41.88 -34.39 -16.87
CA ILE A 152 -41.51 -33.43 -15.81
C ILE A 152 -40.36 -34.02 -14.98
N GLY A 153 -39.31 -33.23 -14.77
CA GLY A 153 -38.09 -33.67 -14.08
C GLY A 153 -37.00 -34.22 -15.00
N TYR A 154 -37.23 -34.25 -16.31
CA TYR A 154 -36.23 -34.56 -17.33
C TYR A 154 -36.08 -33.39 -18.32
N ARG A 155 -34.90 -33.28 -18.93
CA ARG A 155 -34.58 -32.30 -19.98
C ARG A 155 -33.92 -32.96 -21.16
N VAL A 156 -34.14 -32.39 -22.34
CA VAL A 156 -33.46 -32.86 -23.55
C VAL A 156 -31.98 -32.52 -23.47
N HIS A 157 -31.18 -33.55 -23.69
CA HIS A 157 -29.76 -33.46 -23.91
C HIS A 157 -29.47 -33.71 -25.39
N ASN A 158 -28.54 -32.95 -25.98
CA ASN A 158 -28.14 -33.04 -27.38
C ASN A 158 -29.29 -32.84 -28.40
N GLY A 159 -30.23 -31.94 -28.11
CA GLY A 159 -31.34 -31.61 -29.02
C GLY A 159 -32.29 -30.56 -28.46
N ALA A 160 -33.48 -30.45 -29.06
CA ALA A 160 -34.58 -29.61 -28.60
C ALA A 160 -35.90 -30.38 -28.70
N GLU A 161 -36.87 -30.05 -27.84
CA GLU A 161 -38.20 -30.67 -27.89
C GLU A 161 -39.10 -30.02 -28.95
N PRO A 162 -39.95 -30.80 -29.63
CA PRO A 162 -39.99 -32.26 -29.66
C PRO A 162 -38.82 -32.86 -30.47
N PHE A 163 -38.31 -34.04 -30.06
CA PHE A 163 -37.15 -34.69 -30.69
C PHE A 163 -37.46 -36.09 -31.20
N ARG A 164 -36.59 -36.61 -32.07
CA ARG A 164 -36.62 -37.99 -32.60
C ARG A 164 -35.26 -38.65 -32.34
N PRO A 165 -35.15 -39.68 -31.49
CA PRO A 165 -33.86 -40.26 -31.09
C PRO A 165 -33.00 -40.75 -32.27
N GLN A 166 -33.68 -41.26 -33.31
CA GLN A 166 -33.09 -41.73 -34.56
C GLN A 166 -32.38 -40.60 -35.37
N ARG A 167 -32.72 -39.33 -35.10
CA ARG A 167 -32.17 -38.13 -35.75
C ARG A 167 -31.45 -37.26 -34.73
N GLY A 168 -30.17 -37.56 -34.49
CA GLY A 168 -29.27 -36.64 -33.78
C GLY A 168 -28.95 -37.01 -32.33
N GLY A 169 -29.33 -38.20 -31.84
CA GLY A 169 -28.89 -38.68 -30.52
C GLY A 169 -29.47 -37.90 -29.33
N ALA A 170 -30.52 -37.09 -29.56
CA ALA A 170 -31.24 -36.39 -28.52
C ALA A 170 -31.94 -37.39 -27.59
N ALA A 171 -31.81 -37.17 -26.27
CA ALA A 171 -32.38 -38.05 -25.25
C ALA A 171 -32.77 -37.25 -24.01
N CYS A 172 -33.70 -37.79 -23.22
CA CYS A 172 -34.07 -37.21 -21.93
C CYS A 172 -33.05 -37.59 -20.86
N LYS A 173 -32.60 -36.60 -20.09
CA LYS A 173 -31.77 -36.78 -18.92
C LYS A 173 -32.46 -36.16 -17.71
N VAL A 174 -32.41 -36.83 -16.56
CA VAL A 174 -32.97 -36.30 -15.32
C VAL A 174 -32.36 -34.93 -15.01
N VAL A 175 -33.19 -34.00 -14.56
CA VAL A 175 -32.76 -32.68 -14.11
C VAL A 175 -31.93 -32.85 -12.86
N ASP A 176 -30.74 -32.25 -12.86
CA ASP A 176 -29.83 -32.21 -11.72
C ASP A 176 -29.66 -30.75 -11.30
N CYS A 177 -30.11 -30.42 -10.08
CA CYS A 177 -29.99 -29.08 -9.52
C CYS A 177 -28.59 -28.80 -8.96
N GLY A 178 -27.70 -29.81 -8.92
CA GLY A 178 -26.39 -29.68 -8.31
C GLY A 178 -26.45 -29.49 -6.79
N PRO A 179 -25.36 -28.98 -6.17
CA PRO A 179 -25.32 -28.74 -4.73
C PRO A 179 -26.37 -27.69 -4.31
N PRO A 180 -27.12 -27.92 -3.21
CA PRO A 180 -28.10 -26.97 -2.72
C PRO A 180 -27.45 -25.66 -2.25
N VAL A 181 -28.13 -24.55 -2.51
CA VAL A 181 -27.70 -23.22 -2.06
C VAL A 181 -27.87 -23.13 -0.55
N LEU A 182 -26.81 -22.78 0.17
CA LEU A 182 -26.85 -22.57 1.62
C LEU A 182 -27.63 -21.28 1.92
N VAL A 183 -28.59 -21.37 2.84
CA VAL A 183 -29.30 -20.20 3.39
C VAL A 183 -28.38 -19.50 4.39
N GLU A 184 -28.49 -18.17 4.51
CA GLU A 184 -27.67 -17.38 5.44
C GLU A 184 -27.78 -17.90 6.88
N ASP A 185 -26.65 -17.99 7.58
CA ASP A 185 -26.56 -18.46 8.96
C ASP A 185 -27.12 -19.90 9.19
N SER A 186 -27.11 -20.72 8.13
CA SER A 186 -27.57 -22.11 8.14
C SER A 186 -26.51 -23.11 7.68
N VAL A 187 -26.66 -24.36 8.13
CA VAL A 187 -25.87 -25.52 7.72
C VAL A 187 -26.74 -26.55 7.01
N LEU A 188 -26.18 -27.22 6.01
CA LEU A 188 -26.82 -28.39 5.39
C LEU A 188 -26.74 -29.59 6.34
N LEU A 189 -27.88 -30.08 6.81
CA LEU A 189 -27.96 -31.23 7.72
C LEU A 189 -27.94 -32.56 6.96
N SER A 190 -28.72 -32.65 5.87
CA SER A 190 -28.83 -33.86 5.07
C SER A 190 -29.32 -33.56 3.66
N ILE A 191 -28.91 -34.39 2.70
CA ILE A 191 -29.39 -34.37 1.32
C ILE A 191 -29.72 -35.79 0.89
N THR A 192 -30.86 -35.98 0.23
CA THR A 192 -31.27 -37.28 -0.31
C THR A 192 -30.58 -37.59 -1.63
N PHE A 193 -30.71 -36.69 -2.61
CA PHE A 193 -30.01 -36.67 -3.90
C PHE A 193 -30.14 -35.27 -4.52
N THR A 194 -29.36 -34.95 -5.56
CA THR A 194 -29.36 -33.62 -6.22
C THR A 194 -30.26 -33.54 -7.46
N THR A 195 -30.81 -34.67 -7.89
CA THR A 195 -31.72 -34.76 -9.03
C THR A 195 -33.15 -34.38 -8.68
N TYR A 196 -33.99 -34.17 -9.71
CA TYR A 196 -35.40 -33.79 -9.57
C TYR A 196 -36.15 -34.55 -8.47
N GLY A 197 -36.84 -33.80 -7.60
CA GLY A 197 -37.54 -34.36 -6.43
C GLY A 197 -36.64 -34.60 -5.21
N GLY A 198 -35.33 -34.36 -5.33
CA GLY A 198 -34.38 -34.43 -4.22
C GLY A 198 -34.68 -33.38 -3.17
N VAL A 199 -34.53 -33.75 -1.90
CA VAL A 199 -34.80 -32.90 -0.75
C VAL A 199 -33.52 -32.66 0.05
N ALA A 200 -33.17 -31.39 0.23
CA ALA A 200 -32.13 -30.90 1.12
C ALA A 200 -32.77 -30.35 2.39
N ARG A 201 -32.21 -30.67 3.57
CA ARG A 201 -32.65 -30.16 4.86
C ARG A 201 -31.55 -29.34 5.51
N PHE A 202 -31.91 -28.17 5.99
CA PHE A 202 -31.03 -27.21 6.63
C PHE A 202 -31.32 -27.11 8.14
N GLY A 203 -30.33 -26.66 8.88
CA GLY A 203 -30.41 -26.31 10.29
C GLY A 203 -29.67 -25.01 10.53
N CYS A 204 -29.87 -24.36 11.67
CA CYS A 204 -29.13 -23.13 11.95
C CYS A 204 -27.70 -23.42 12.41
N GLU A 205 -26.77 -22.54 12.03
CA GLU A 205 -25.39 -22.58 12.52
C GLU A 205 -25.31 -22.44 14.05
N GLU A 206 -24.15 -22.79 14.62
CA GLU A 206 -23.92 -22.63 16.05
C GLU A 206 -24.07 -21.16 16.48
N GLY A 207 -24.86 -20.92 17.52
CA GLY A 207 -25.19 -19.56 17.98
C GLY A 207 -26.49 -18.99 17.39
N PHE A 208 -27.16 -19.72 16.50
CA PHE A 208 -28.47 -19.36 15.96
C PHE A 208 -29.58 -20.32 16.38
N VAL A 209 -30.82 -19.85 16.28
CA VAL A 209 -32.03 -20.65 16.51
C VAL A 209 -33.01 -20.47 15.36
N TRP A 210 -33.60 -21.59 14.95
CA TRP A 210 -34.68 -21.60 13.98
C TRP A 210 -35.92 -20.97 14.60
N ARG A 211 -36.39 -19.87 14.01
CA ARG A 211 -37.58 -19.16 14.48
C ARG A 211 -38.77 -19.30 13.55
N ARG A 212 -38.52 -19.22 12.24
CA ARG A 212 -39.56 -19.10 11.21
C ARG A 212 -39.13 -19.79 9.92
N GLY A 213 -40.14 -20.14 9.10
CA GLY A 213 -39.99 -20.69 7.76
C GLY A 213 -39.56 -22.16 7.70
N ASP A 214 -39.57 -22.70 6.48
CA ASP A 214 -39.32 -24.11 6.21
C ASP A 214 -37.82 -24.38 6.00
N ASN A 215 -37.33 -25.38 6.70
CA ASN A 215 -35.92 -25.78 6.66
C ASN A 215 -35.59 -26.74 5.52
N SER A 216 -36.50 -26.95 4.57
CA SER A 216 -36.28 -27.83 3.43
C SER A 216 -36.27 -27.07 2.10
N SER A 217 -35.46 -27.57 1.18
CA SER A 217 -35.46 -27.17 -0.22
C SER A 217 -35.58 -28.42 -1.10
N VAL A 218 -36.34 -28.30 -2.19
CA VAL A 218 -36.65 -29.39 -3.11
C VAL A 218 -36.13 -29.02 -4.51
N CYS A 219 -35.44 -29.96 -5.17
CA CYS A 219 -34.97 -29.76 -6.54
C CYS A 219 -36.15 -29.75 -7.53
N GLY A 220 -36.38 -28.60 -8.16
CA GLY A 220 -37.45 -28.36 -9.12
C GLY A 220 -37.13 -28.83 -10.54
N ALA A 221 -38.16 -28.88 -11.39
CA ALA A 221 -37.99 -29.22 -12.81
C ALA A 221 -37.26 -28.11 -13.61
N ASP A 222 -37.20 -26.90 -13.05
CA ASP A 222 -36.45 -25.77 -13.57
C ASP A 222 -34.93 -25.92 -13.39
N GLY A 223 -34.48 -26.92 -12.64
CA GLY A 223 -33.06 -27.14 -12.35
C GLY A 223 -32.55 -26.30 -11.20
N SER A 224 -33.45 -25.68 -10.43
CA SER A 224 -33.10 -24.91 -9.24
C SER A 224 -33.68 -25.57 -8.00
N TRP A 225 -32.99 -25.38 -6.88
CA TRP A 225 -33.48 -25.71 -5.57
C TRP A 225 -34.57 -24.71 -5.17
N SER A 226 -35.71 -25.18 -4.65
CA SER A 226 -36.77 -24.30 -4.16
C SER A 226 -36.24 -23.40 -3.04
N GLU A 227 -36.70 -22.16 -3.00
CA GLU A 227 -36.27 -21.22 -1.96
C GLU A 227 -36.64 -21.76 -0.57
N SER A 228 -35.65 -21.97 0.31
CA SER A 228 -35.90 -22.31 1.71
C SER A 228 -36.15 -21.01 2.47
N SER A 229 -37.28 -20.93 3.16
CA SER A 229 -37.67 -19.75 3.94
C SER A 229 -37.08 -19.76 5.35
N LEU A 230 -36.08 -20.62 5.62
CA LEU A 230 -35.46 -20.79 6.92
C LEU A 230 -34.86 -19.45 7.41
N VAL A 231 -35.42 -18.90 8.49
CA VAL A 231 -34.86 -17.74 9.17
C VAL A 231 -34.19 -18.17 10.47
N CYS A 232 -32.87 -18.07 10.48
CA CYS A 232 -32.03 -18.29 11.64
C CYS A 232 -31.76 -16.95 12.33
N GLU A 233 -32.20 -16.81 13.58
CA GLU A 233 -31.93 -15.61 14.38
C GLU A 233 -30.86 -15.90 15.42
N ALA A 234 -29.95 -14.95 15.62
CA ALA A 234 -28.87 -15.10 16.60
C ALA A 234 -29.48 -15.29 17.99
N LYS A 235 -28.97 -16.27 18.74
CA LYS A 235 -29.39 -16.54 20.14
C LYS A 235 -29.24 -15.31 21.00
N CYS A 236 -28.17 -14.54 20.78
CA CYS A 236 -27.91 -13.29 21.45
C CYS A 236 -28.19 -12.09 20.52
N GLY A 237 -28.68 -10.99 21.09
CA GLY A 237 -28.95 -9.74 20.37
C GLY A 237 -27.68 -9.05 19.84
N PRO A 238 -27.75 -7.75 19.47
CA PRO A 238 -26.59 -7.04 18.92
C PRO A 238 -25.40 -7.07 19.88
N VAL A 239 -24.20 -7.06 19.29
CA VAL A 239 -22.93 -7.08 20.02
C VAL A 239 -22.91 -5.99 21.09
N PRO A 240 -22.54 -6.29 22.35
CA PRO A 240 -22.49 -5.30 23.41
C PRO A 240 -21.54 -4.14 23.06
N PHE A 241 -22.02 -2.91 23.23
CA PHE A 241 -21.17 -1.74 23.08
C PHE A 241 -20.18 -1.63 24.26
N LEU A 242 -18.91 -1.38 23.93
CA LEU A 242 -17.85 -1.11 24.89
C LEU A 242 -17.14 0.19 24.49
N ALA A 243 -17.11 1.17 25.40
CA ALA A 243 -16.64 2.52 25.12
C ALA A 243 -15.15 2.55 24.71
N HIS A 244 -14.82 3.41 23.75
CA HIS A 244 -13.46 3.60 23.23
C HIS A 244 -12.78 2.31 22.76
N SER A 245 -13.59 1.39 22.24
CA SER A 245 -13.13 0.11 21.69
C SER A 245 -13.79 -0.20 20.36
N GLU A 246 -13.15 -1.09 19.63
CA GLU A 246 -13.61 -1.68 18.38
C GLU A 246 -13.66 -3.20 18.48
N VAL A 247 -14.51 -3.84 17.68
CA VAL A 247 -14.57 -5.29 17.56
C VAL A 247 -13.51 -5.75 16.57
N VAL A 248 -12.56 -6.56 17.02
CA VAL A 248 -11.49 -7.09 16.16
C VAL A 248 -11.82 -8.45 15.57
N TRP A 249 -12.73 -9.18 16.22
CA TRP A 249 -13.15 -10.50 15.79
C TRP A 249 -14.49 -10.84 16.43
N HIS A 250 -15.36 -11.52 15.68
CA HIS A 250 -16.58 -12.10 16.23
C HIS A 250 -16.93 -13.41 15.50
N ASN A 251 -17.38 -14.42 16.23
CA ASN A 251 -18.03 -15.62 15.68
C ASN A 251 -19.50 -15.74 16.14
N ARG A 252 -20.15 -14.60 16.42
CA ARG A 252 -21.54 -14.45 16.86
C ARG A 252 -21.87 -15.04 18.25
N SER A 253 -21.09 -16.01 18.73
CA SER A 253 -21.11 -16.51 20.11
C SER A 253 -20.07 -15.83 20.99
N VAL A 254 -18.93 -15.40 20.43
CA VAL A 254 -17.86 -14.70 21.12
C VAL A 254 -17.46 -13.47 20.31
N VAL A 255 -17.23 -12.37 21.01
CA VAL A 255 -16.78 -11.09 20.44
C VAL A 255 -15.54 -10.67 21.18
N ILE A 256 -14.48 -10.33 20.46
CA ILE A 256 -13.25 -9.80 21.04
C ILE A 256 -13.15 -8.31 20.75
N HIS A 257 -12.98 -7.53 21.81
CA HIS A 257 -12.83 -6.08 21.80
C HIS A 257 -11.36 -5.68 21.88
N ARG A 258 -11.00 -4.56 21.26
CA ARG A 258 -9.69 -3.91 21.37
C ARG A 258 -9.90 -2.41 21.50
N CYS A 259 -9.08 -1.73 22.30
CA CYS A 259 -9.15 -0.27 22.39
C CYS A 259 -8.80 0.39 21.06
N VAL A 260 -9.52 1.45 20.69
CA VAL A 260 -9.26 2.20 19.46
C VAL A 260 -7.96 3.00 19.56
N ALA A 261 -7.44 3.45 18.43
CA ALA A 261 -6.25 4.31 18.40
C ALA A 261 -6.43 5.54 19.32
N GLY A 262 -5.41 5.82 20.13
CA GLY A 262 -5.47 6.86 21.17
C GLY A 262 -5.95 6.36 22.54
N TYR A 263 -6.28 5.08 22.69
CA TYR A 263 -6.64 4.46 23.97
C TYR A 263 -5.84 3.16 24.19
N HIS A 264 -5.46 2.86 25.43
CA HIS A 264 -4.81 1.59 25.78
C HIS A 264 -5.67 0.77 26.76
N SER A 265 -5.48 -0.55 26.74
CA SER A 265 -6.23 -1.49 27.57
C SER A 265 -5.79 -1.44 29.03
N TRP A 266 -6.75 -1.27 29.95
CA TRP A 266 -6.53 -1.22 31.39
C TRP A 266 -7.47 -2.17 32.13
N ARG A 267 -6.93 -3.30 32.61
CA ARG A 267 -7.66 -4.32 33.40
C ARG A 267 -8.94 -4.86 32.70
N GLY A 268 -9.47 -5.96 33.24
CA GLY A 268 -10.68 -6.60 32.72
C GLY A 268 -10.43 -7.54 31.53
N ALA A 269 -11.49 -8.27 31.16
CA ALA A 269 -11.49 -9.21 30.05
C ALA A 269 -11.96 -8.53 28.76
N ASN A 270 -11.29 -8.80 27.65
CA ASN A 270 -11.59 -8.21 26.34
C ASN A 270 -12.61 -9.01 25.52
N ALA A 271 -13.11 -10.14 26.02
CA ALA A 271 -14.07 -10.98 25.31
C ALA A 271 -15.48 -10.86 25.91
N SER A 272 -16.47 -10.66 25.05
CA SER A 272 -17.90 -10.83 25.37
C SER A 272 -18.36 -12.20 24.88
N VAL A 273 -19.06 -12.97 25.71
CA VAL A 273 -19.47 -14.36 25.41
C VAL A 273 -20.98 -14.51 25.51
N CYS A 274 -21.62 -15.02 24.47
CA CYS A 274 -23.04 -15.34 24.41
C CYS A 274 -23.31 -16.62 25.22
N SER A 275 -24.12 -16.50 26.27
CA SER A 275 -24.54 -17.64 27.08
C SER A 275 -25.63 -18.44 26.37
N GLY A 276 -25.82 -19.71 26.76
CA GLY A 276 -26.90 -20.57 26.26
C GLY A 276 -28.31 -20.03 26.52
N SER A 277 -28.45 -19.03 27.41
CA SER A 277 -29.70 -18.30 27.67
C SER A 277 -30.03 -17.19 26.67
N GLY A 278 -29.15 -16.91 25.69
CA GLY A 278 -29.33 -15.81 24.73
C GLY A 278 -28.94 -14.43 25.27
N LEU A 279 -28.22 -14.37 26.40
CA LEU A 279 -27.68 -13.14 26.98
C LEU A 279 -26.17 -13.06 26.81
N TRP A 280 -25.68 -11.87 26.45
CA TRP A 280 -24.25 -11.57 26.40
C TRP A 280 -23.66 -11.38 27.80
N LEU A 281 -22.66 -12.18 28.16
CA LEU A 281 -21.70 -11.86 29.19
C LEU A 281 -20.75 -10.81 28.62
N ARG A 282 -20.90 -9.55 29.05
CA ARG A 282 -20.17 -8.41 28.48
C ARG A 282 -18.69 -8.41 28.89
N ALA A 283 -17.83 -8.02 27.95
CA ALA A 283 -16.44 -7.68 28.24
C ALA A 283 -16.34 -6.59 29.32
N THR A 284 -15.33 -6.70 30.18
CA THR A 284 -15.06 -5.77 31.29
C THR A 284 -13.82 -4.91 31.05
N LEU A 285 -13.26 -4.98 29.84
CA LEU A 285 -12.12 -4.19 29.39
C LEU A 285 -12.37 -2.69 29.56
N ASN A 286 -11.48 -1.99 30.24
CA ASN A 286 -11.50 -0.53 30.32
C ASN A 286 -10.47 0.07 29.35
N CYS A 287 -10.88 1.00 28.50
CA CYS A 287 -10.01 1.67 27.54
C CYS A 287 -9.76 3.11 28.00
N ILE A 288 -8.52 3.43 28.35
CA ILE A 288 -8.16 4.75 28.88
C ILE A 288 -7.30 5.53 27.88
N GLU A 289 -7.53 6.84 27.80
CA GLU A 289 -6.92 7.73 26.82
C GLU A 289 -5.40 7.81 26.99
N ILE A 290 -4.66 7.67 25.89
CA ILE A 290 -3.22 7.81 25.83
C ILE A 290 -2.90 9.31 25.80
N LYS A 291 -2.57 9.89 26.96
CA LYS A 291 -2.10 11.27 27.06
C LYS A 291 -0.70 11.41 26.42
N PRO A 292 -0.39 12.55 25.77
CA PRO A 292 0.92 12.73 25.16
C PRO A 292 2.03 12.71 26.23
N PRO A 293 3.04 11.84 26.10
CA PRO A 293 4.08 11.65 27.11
C PRO A 293 5.03 12.85 27.23
N VAL A 294 4.99 13.79 26.29
CA VAL A 294 5.76 15.05 26.31
C VAL A 294 4.81 16.20 25.94
N ASN A 295 4.45 17.02 26.93
CA ASN A 295 3.63 18.21 26.79
C ASN A 295 4.40 19.45 27.31
N GLN A 296 4.03 20.66 26.87
CA GLN A 296 4.67 21.92 27.31
C GLN A 296 6.20 21.97 27.14
N LEU A 297 6.71 21.48 26.01
CA LEU A 297 8.15 21.52 25.71
C LEU A 297 8.62 22.97 25.49
N THR A 298 9.55 23.42 26.33
CA THR A 298 10.10 24.78 26.32
C THR A 298 11.60 24.78 26.51
N LEU A 299 12.24 25.86 26.05
CA LEU A 299 13.68 26.08 26.17
C LEU A 299 13.95 27.19 27.19
N TYR A 300 14.60 26.82 28.29
CA TYR A 300 14.93 27.66 29.43
C TYR A 300 16.41 28.04 29.39
N ASN A 301 16.70 29.33 29.62
CA ASN A 301 18.07 29.88 29.71
C ASN A 301 18.96 29.61 28.47
N GLY A 302 18.36 29.42 27.30
CA GLY A 302 19.07 29.22 26.02
C GLY A 302 19.74 27.85 25.83
N ASN A 303 19.74 26.96 26.81
CA ASN A 303 20.39 25.64 26.71
C ASN A 303 19.72 24.49 27.50
N CYS A 304 18.68 24.74 28.29
CA CYS A 304 17.98 23.71 29.08
C CYS A 304 16.57 23.44 28.53
N LEU A 305 16.26 22.18 28.22
CA LEU A 305 14.90 21.78 27.85
C LEU A 305 14.09 21.44 29.08
N LYS A 306 12.85 21.91 29.10
CA LYS A 306 11.85 21.65 30.14
C LYS A 306 10.57 21.14 29.50
N TRP A 307 10.00 20.06 30.04
CA TRP A 307 8.70 19.54 29.60
C TRP A 307 7.92 18.93 30.76
N LYS A 308 6.60 18.85 30.56
CA LYS A 308 5.69 18.11 31.41
C LYS A 308 5.46 16.73 30.78
N ALA A 309 5.67 15.68 31.55
CA ALA A 309 5.29 14.34 31.18
C ALA A 309 3.90 14.03 31.72
N GLU A 310 3.02 13.50 30.87
CA GLU A 310 1.73 12.93 31.31
C GLU A 310 1.84 11.41 31.17
N LYS A 311 1.82 10.71 32.31
CA LYS A 311 2.01 9.26 32.41
C LYS A 311 1.00 8.65 33.38
N PHE A 312 0.83 7.34 33.31
CA PHE A 312 0.13 6.56 34.33
C PHE A 312 1.05 6.36 35.55
N GLU A 313 0.47 6.36 36.75
CA GLU A 313 1.14 6.59 38.05
C GLU A 313 2.28 5.61 38.45
N GLU A 314 2.58 4.59 37.62
CA GLU A 314 3.59 3.56 37.94
C GLU A 314 4.69 3.38 36.87
N ASP A 315 4.57 4.04 35.71
CA ASP A 315 5.45 3.75 34.56
C ASP A 315 6.73 4.62 34.54
N THR A 316 7.89 3.98 34.58
CA THR A 316 9.15 4.63 34.22
C THR A 316 9.25 4.79 32.71
N GLU A 317 9.28 6.03 32.24
CA GLU A 317 9.50 6.34 30.82
C GLU A 317 10.96 6.69 30.59
N LEU A 318 11.46 6.26 29.44
CA LEU A 318 12.81 6.49 28.98
C LEU A 318 12.78 7.56 27.89
N TYR A 319 13.34 8.73 28.19
CA TYR A 319 13.43 9.82 27.22
C TYR A 319 14.80 9.85 26.56
N LYS A 320 14.81 9.84 25.23
CA LYS A 320 16.00 10.00 24.39
C LYS A 320 15.96 11.37 23.74
N VAL A 321 16.91 12.23 24.08
CA VAL A 321 17.08 13.58 23.52
C VAL A 321 18.20 13.55 22.49
N VAL A 322 17.94 14.01 21.27
CA VAL A 322 18.93 14.13 20.20
C VAL A 322 18.92 15.57 19.72
N TYR A 323 20.09 16.19 19.55
CA TYR A 323 20.19 17.54 19.01
C TYR A 323 21.14 17.56 17.81
N LEU A 324 20.78 18.39 16.83
CA LEU A 324 21.51 18.60 15.59
C LEU A 324 21.68 20.10 15.36
N GLY A 325 22.92 20.58 15.43
CA GLY A 325 23.32 21.96 15.19
C GLY A 325 23.86 22.14 13.79
N SER A 326 23.35 23.13 13.07
CA SER A 326 23.86 23.58 11.78
C SER A 326 24.15 25.07 11.79
N ARG A 327 25.02 25.50 10.87
CA ARG A 327 25.41 26.90 10.70
C ARG A 327 25.21 27.29 9.24
N ASP A 328 24.38 28.30 8.99
CA ASP A 328 24.07 28.74 7.62
C ASP A 328 25.32 29.21 6.86
N TYR A 329 26.31 29.76 7.59
CA TYR A 329 27.56 30.28 7.05
C TYR A 329 28.68 29.23 6.91
N GLN A 330 28.50 28.03 7.46
CA GLN A 330 29.50 26.96 7.43
C GLN A 330 28.81 25.63 7.11
N ARG A 331 28.54 25.39 5.82
CA ARG A 331 27.74 24.24 5.35
C ARG A 331 28.29 22.86 5.77
N SER A 332 29.60 22.75 6.03
CA SER A 332 30.23 21.52 6.51
C SER A 332 30.20 21.36 8.03
N PHE A 333 29.74 22.37 8.77
CA PHE A 333 29.63 22.30 10.22
C PHE A 333 28.36 21.55 10.61
N LEU A 334 28.56 20.49 11.39
CA LEU A 334 27.49 19.72 12.00
C LEU A 334 27.88 19.39 13.43
N ASP A 335 27.10 19.87 14.39
CA ASP A 335 27.22 19.45 15.78
C ASP A 335 26.08 18.48 16.11
N LYS A 336 26.39 17.32 16.67
CA LYS A 336 25.39 16.30 16.98
C LYS A 336 25.65 15.73 18.35
N GLY A 337 24.62 15.67 19.17
CA GLY A 337 24.71 14.99 20.45
C GLY A 337 23.44 14.27 20.85
N ARG A 338 23.60 13.44 21.88
CA ARG A 338 22.52 12.64 22.47
C ARG A 338 22.60 12.65 23.99
N ARG A 339 21.43 12.64 24.61
CA ARG A 339 21.24 12.45 26.05
C ARG A 339 20.08 11.51 26.29
N GLN A 340 20.11 10.82 27.41
CA GLN A 340 19.06 9.89 27.79
C GLN A 340 18.83 9.99 29.28
N LEU A 341 17.57 9.89 29.68
CA LEU A 341 17.16 9.89 31.09
C LEU A 341 15.94 8.99 31.29
N SER A 342 15.92 8.28 32.41
CA SER A 342 14.76 7.54 32.88
C SER A 342 14.22 8.24 34.10
N SER A 343 12.90 8.48 34.16
CA SER A 343 12.30 9.18 35.29
C SER A 343 10.84 8.82 35.46
N LYS A 344 10.39 8.81 36.72
CA LYS A 344 8.97 8.71 37.12
C LYS A 344 8.29 10.07 37.29
N GLY A 345 9.05 11.16 37.33
CA GLY A 345 8.51 12.49 37.62
C GLY A 345 7.76 13.11 36.43
N ASP A 346 6.82 14.01 36.75
CA ASP A 346 5.96 14.70 35.78
C ASP A 346 6.61 15.95 35.18
N ARG A 347 7.63 16.51 35.82
CA ARG A 347 8.35 17.70 35.33
C ARG A 347 9.82 17.36 35.20
N LEU A 348 10.33 17.48 33.98
CA LEU A 348 11.70 17.10 33.67
C LEU A 348 12.46 18.29 33.08
N ILE A 349 13.74 18.38 33.43
CA ILE A 349 14.65 19.40 32.95
C ILE A 349 15.96 18.72 32.54
N ILE A 350 16.47 19.04 31.35
CA ILE A 350 17.79 18.59 30.90
C ILE A 350 18.54 19.71 30.19
N CYS A 351 19.76 19.99 30.62
CA CYS A 351 20.62 21.00 30.02
C CYS A 351 21.59 20.38 29.01
N LEU A 352 21.64 20.96 27.81
CA LEU A 352 22.51 20.56 26.71
C LEU A 352 23.72 21.48 26.63
N ARG A 353 24.86 20.97 26.14
CA ARG A 353 26.05 21.79 25.86
C ARG A 353 26.01 22.26 24.41
N LEU A 354 25.24 23.31 24.15
CA LEU A 354 25.08 23.88 22.81
C LEU A 354 26.21 24.88 22.51
N LEU A 355 26.75 24.82 21.30
CA LEU A 355 27.80 25.72 20.81
C LEU A 355 27.20 27.07 20.40
N PRO A 356 27.94 28.19 20.53
CA PRO A 356 27.46 29.52 20.14
C PRO A 356 27.27 29.64 18.62
N LEU A 357 26.43 30.61 18.22
CA LEU A 357 26.14 30.96 16.82
C LEU A 357 25.75 29.75 15.96
N THR A 358 24.89 28.89 16.50
CA THR A 358 24.49 27.62 15.88
C THR A 358 22.97 27.44 16.02
N ASN A 359 22.33 27.03 14.93
CA ASN A 359 20.90 26.73 14.88
C ASN A 359 20.72 25.25 15.20
N TYR A 360 20.08 24.94 16.32
CA TYR A 360 19.83 23.58 16.78
C TYR A 360 18.40 23.15 16.52
N SER A 361 18.23 21.94 15.99
CA SER A 361 16.99 21.17 16.04
C SER A 361 17.12 20.08 17.09
N ILE A 362 16.27 20.11 18.12
CA ILE A 362 16.32 19.22 19.27
C ILE A 362 15.08 18.34 19.27
N SER A 363 15.24 17.03 19.25
CA SER A 363 14.17 16.04 19.31
C SER A 363 14.20 15.27 20.64
N ILE A 364 13.03 15.08 21.24
CA ILE A 364 12.83 14.27 22.46
C ILE A 364 11.91 13.12 22.10
N THR A 365 12.38 11.89 22.28
CA THR A 365 11.61 10.67 22.06
C THR A 365 11.29 10.00 23.39
N ALA A 366 10.02 9.83 23.72
CA ALA A 366 9.54 8.93 24.75
C ALA A 366 9.50 7.51 24.17
N VAL A 367 10.31 6.59 24.71
CA VAL A 367 10.58 5.30 24.08
C VAL A 367 9.42 4.31 24.27
N ALA A 368 8.86 4.21 25.48
CA ALA A 368 7.74 3.31 25.75
C ALA A 368 6.47 3.78 25.05
N ALA A 369 6.20 5.09 25.10
CA ALA A 369 5.06 5.70 24.41
C ALA A 369 5.27 5.95 22.90
N ARG A 370 6.44 5.62 22.33
CA ARG A 370 6.78 5.79 20.89
C ARG A 370 6.47 7.17 20.32
N PHE A 371 6.65 8.22 21.11
CA PHE A 371 6.30 9.60 20.73
C PHE A 371 7.56 10.45 20.60
N THR A 372 7.62 11.33 19.60
CA THR A 372 8.74 12.28 19.44
C THR A 372 8.23 13.71 19.27
N ALA A 373 8.76 14.63 20.09
CA ALA A 373 8.55 16.08 19.96
C ALA A 373 9.84 16.77 19.51
N THR A 374 9.74 17.88 18.78
CA THR A 374 10.91 18.63 18.30
C THR A 374 10.78 20.13 18.61
N ILE A 375 11.90 20.79 18.89
CA ILE A 375 11.99 22.24 19.14
C ILE A 375 13.27 22.80 18.52
N THR A 376 13.22 24.03 18.03
CA THR A 376 14.39 24.74 17.47
C THR A 376 14.96 25.76 18.44
N ALA A 377 16.28 25.97 18.39
CA ALA A 377 17.00 26.88 19.27
C ALA A 377 18.14 27.57 18.54
N ASN A 378 18.28 28.90 18.68
CA ASN A 378 19.37 29.66 18.07
C ASN A 378 20.26 30.22 19.18
N THR A 379 21.55 29.88 19.17
CA THR A 379 22.52 30.34 20.19
C THR A 379 23.23 31.64 19.78
N SER A 380 23.48 32.55 20.73
CA SER A 380 24.14 33.84 20.50
C SER A 380 25.62 33.85 20.90
N LEU A 381 26.38 34.88 20.48
CA LEU A 381 27.79 35.07 20.86
C LEU A 381 27.90 35.60 22.30
N THR A 382 28.64 34.91 23.16
CA THR A 382 28.83 35.26 24.57
C THR A 382 30.01 36.21 24.78
N VAL A 383 29.95 37.03 25.84
CA VAL A 383 31.08 37.88 26.27
C VAL A 383 32.22 36.96 26.73
N PRO A 384 33.48 37.18 26.30
CA PRO A 384 34.59 36.36 26.77
C PRO A 384 34.78 36.50 28.29
N PRO A 385 35.21 35.44 28.99
CA PRO A 385 35.49 35.52 30.42
C PRO A 385 36.61 36.54 30.71
N ALA A 386 36.50 37.25 31.83
CA ALA A 386 37.53 38.20 32.26
C ALA A 386 38.87 37.46 32.53
N PRO A 387 39.99 37.98 32.02
CA PRO A 387 41.30 37.38 32.27
C PRO A 387 41.65 37.50 33.76
N VAL A 388 42.17 36.41 34.33
CA VAL A 388 42.63 36.41 35.73
C VAL A 388 44.00 37.07 35.78
N VAL A 389 44.04 38.35 36.16
CA VAL A 389 45.28 39.11 36.38
C VAL A 389 45.27 39.75 37.76
N HIS A 390 46.44 39.85 38.38
CA HIS A 390 46.62 40.55 39.66
C HIS A 390 46.98 42.01 39.38
N TYR A 391 46.24 42.94 40.01
CA TYR A 391 46.57 44.36 39.96
C TYR A 391 47.92 44.61 40.65
N THR A 392 48.78 45.40 40.01
CA THR A 392 50.12 45.72 40.53
C THR A 392 50.43 47.21 40.41
N GLU A 393 50.95 47.81 41.48
CA GLU A 393 51.48 49.17 41.47
C GLU A 393 53.00 49.11 41.56
N LEU A 394 53.70 49.71 40.61
CA LEU A 394 55.16 49.73 40.59
C LEU A 394 55.71 51.15 40.44
N GLU A 395 56.68 51.47 41.29
CA GLU A 395 57.70 52.48 41.04
C GLU A 395 58.90 51.75 40.44
N THR A 396 59.41 52.21 39.28
CA THR A 396 60.49 51.62 38.46
C THR A 396 61.30 50.46 39.10
N PRO A 397 61.42 49.27 38.47
CA PRO A 397 61.34 49.01 37.01
C PRO A 397 59.99 48.46 36.51
N VAL A 398 59.82 48.54 35.18
CA VAL A 398 58.61 48.28 34.39
C VAL A 398 58.00 46.88 34.60
N PRO A 399 56.66 46.72 34.70
CA PRO A 399 56.02 45.41 34.78
C PRO A 399 56.17 44.56 33.52
N THR A 400 56.51 43.28 33.71
CA THR A 400 56.40 42.23 32.70
C THR A 400 55.13 41.41 32.95
N LEU A 401 54.19 41.44 32.01
CA LEU A 401 53.01 40.59 31.99
C LEU A 401 53.40 39.19 31.53
N ARG A 402 53.06 38.19 32.34
CA ARG A 402 53.13 36.78 31.93
C ARG A 402 51.74 36.30 31.55
N LEU A 403 51.52 36.06 30.26
CA LEU A 403 50.28 35.49 29.75
C LEU A 403 50.45 33.99 29.57
N LYS A 404 49.55 33.21 30.19
CA LYS A 404 49.48 31.76 30.03
C LYS A 404 48.19 31.37 29.32
N ARG A 405 48.31 30.47 28.34
CA ARG A 405 47.14 30.03 27.56
C ARG A 405 46.23 29.11 28.40
N SER A 406 44.91 29.34 28.33
CA SER A 406 43.90 28.43 28.88
C SER A 406 44.00 27.05 28.20
N PRO A 407 43.92 25.93 28.94
CA PRO A 407 43.97 24.58 28.37
C PRO A 407 42.74 24.22 27.52
N ASN A 408 41.69 25.05 27.52
CA ASN A 408 40.45 24.80 26.79
C ASN A 408 40.50 25.38 25.37
N THR A 409 40.52 24.53 24.34
CA THR A 409 40.63 24.92 22.92
C THR A 409 39.34 25.49 22.33
N LEU A 410 38.24 25.48 23.09
CA LEU A 410 36.92 25.96 22.69
C LEU A 410 36.61 27.39 23.17
N ASP A 411 37.58 28.07 23.80
CA ASP A 411 37.38 29.42 24.32
C ASP A 411 37.19 30.42 23.17
N PRO A 412 36.18 31.31 23.23
CA PRO A 412 35.81 32.20 22.13
C PRO A 412 36.77 33.39 21.94
N ILE A 413 37.95 33.37 22.57
CA ILE A 413 38.89 34.49 22.57
C ILE A 413 39.68 34.51 21.26
N SER A 414 39.65 35.65 20.57
CA SER A 414 40.34 35.84 19.30
C SER A 414 41.73 36.45 19.50
N PHE A 415 41.83 37.52 20.30
CA PHE A 415 43.09 38.22 20.58
C PHE A 415 43.02 39.04 21.87
N TYR A 416 44.20 39.36 22.41
CA TYR A 416 44.41 40.28 23.53
C TYR A 416 44.93 41.62 23.00
N GLN A 417 44.50 42.72 23.61
CA GLN A 417 45.02 44.06 23.36
C GLN A 417 45.49 44.68 24.67
N ILE A 418 46.65 45.35 24.65
CA ILE A 418 47.18 46.07 25.80
C ILE A 418 47.20 47.57 25.50
N PHE A 419 46.54 48.35 26.35
CA PHE A 419 46.49 49.80 26.26
C PHE A 419 47.34 50.43 27.36
N VAL A 420 48.08 51.47 27.00
CA VAL A 420 48.82 52.32 27.94
C VAL A 420 48.17 53.69 27.98
N LEU A 421 47.76 54.10 29.17
CA LEU A 421 47.03 55.33 29.44
C LEU A 421 47.93 56.27 30.27
N PRO A 422 48.56 57.28 29.67
CA PRO A 422 49.25 58.34 30.43
C PRO A 422 48.20 59.19 31.17
N VAL A 423 48.34 59.31 32.49
CA VAL A 423 47.40 60.07 33.32
C VAL A 423 48.04 61.36 33.80
N GLU A 424 47.53 62.46 33.26
CA GLU A 424 47.72 63.82 33.78
C GLU A 424 46.41 64.36 34.43
N GLU A 425 45.24 63.88 34.01
CA GLU A 425 43.89 64.15 34.57
C GLU A 425 42.95 62.91 34.46
N LEU A 426 41.68 63.02 34.89
CA LEU A 426 40.71 61.92 34.97
C LEU A 426 40.30 61.38 33.58
N VAL A 427 40.75 60.18 33.21
CA VAL A 427 40.48 59.55 31.89
C VAL A 427 39.39 58.46 32.00
N VAL A 428 38.40 58.47 31.09
CA VAL A 428 37.34 57.43 31.00
C VAL A 428 37.63 56.50 29.83
N PHE A 429 38.00 55.25 30.13
CA PHE A 429 38.30 54.24 29.12
C PHE A 429 37.05 53.41 28.75
N ASP A 430 36.57 53.52 27.50
CA ASP A 430 35.49 52.66 26.99
C ASP A 430 36.02 51.35 26.41
N CYS A 431 35.80 50.27 27.17
CA CYS A 431 36.17 48.90 26.80
C CYS A 431 35.49 48.37 25.52
N SER A 432 34.44 49.02 25.02
CA SER A 432 33.69 48.59 23.83
C SER A 432 34.14 49.29 22.55
N SER A 433 34.88 50.39 22.65
CA SER A 433 35.31 51.21 21.51
C SER A 433 36.27 50.47 20.56
N PRO A 434 36.20 50.68 19.23
CA PRO A 434 37.21 50.18 18.29
C PRO A 434 38.49 51.02 18.42
N ALA A 435 39.67 50.38 18.45
CA ALA A 435 40.95 51.10 18.52
C ALA A 435 41.10 52.04 17.31
N SER A 436 41.44 53.31 17.53
CA SER A 436 41.70 54.27 16.46
C SER A 436 42.96 53.84 15.68
N LEU A 437 42.75 53.38 14.44
CA LEU A 437 43.81 53.06 13.48
C LEU A 437 44.25 54.34 12.78
N ASP A 438 44.95 55.26 13.45
CA ASP A 438 45.65 56.30 12.71
C ASP A 438 46.85 56.90 13.48
N PRO A 439 48.10 56.58 13.10
CA PRO A 439 49.30 57.25 13.62
C PRO A 439 49.51 58.65 13.04
N SER A 440 48.63 59.13 12.14
CA SER A 440 48.86 60.34 11.34
C SER A 440 48.00 61.56 11.72
N SER A 441 47.02 61.42 12.61
CA SER A 441 46.22 62.57 13.07
C SER A 441 46.95 63.32 14.19
N ARG A 442 47.56 64.47 13.86
CA ARG A 442 47.97 65.49 14.83
C ARG A 442 46.72 66.00 15.57
N ALA A 443 46.48 65.47 16.76
CA ALA A 443 45.58 66.06 17.75
C ALA A 443 46.31 66.07 19.11
N GLU A 444 46.37 67.24 19.71
CA GLU A 444 47.09 67.56 20.94
C GLU A 444 46.35 67.06 22.18
N SER A 445 46.95 66.11 22.91
CA SER A 445 46.74 65.63 24.31
C SER A 445 47.25 64.17 24.38
N PRO A 446 47.59 63.60 25.56
CA PRO A 446 48.35 62.35 25.62
C PRO A 446 47.43 61.16 25.32
N ALA A 447 47.17 60.95 24.02
CA ALA A 447 46.19 60.03 23.52
C ALA A 447 46.58 58.58 23.85
N GLU A 448 45.63 57.85 24.43
CA GLU A 448 45.69 56.42 24.69
C GLU A 448 46.32 55.68 23.51
N TYR A 449 47.36 54.88 23.75
CA TYR A 449 48.00 54.14 22.66
C TYR A 449 47.95 52.63 22.88
N LEU A 450 47.59 51.93 21.81
CA LEU A 450 47.61 50.48 21.73
C LEU A 450 49.05 50.03 21.58
N THR A 451 49.57 49.36 22.61
CA THR A 451 50.99 49.02 22.69
C THR A 451 51.33 47.62 22.20
N ALA A 452 50.32 46.74 22.15
CA ALA A 452 50.45 45.37 21.67
C ALA A 452 49.09 44.77 21.32
N GLN A 453 49.05 43.98 20.25
CA GLN A 453 47.93 43.09 19.95
C GLN A 453 48.43 41.66 19.77
N LEU A 454 47.92 40.75 20.58
CA LEU A 454 48.42 39.38 20.67
C LEU A 454 47.33 38.40 20.24
N GLY A 455 47.46 37.82 19.05
CA GLY A 455 46.52 36.83 18.53
C GLY A 455 46.63 35.49 19.25
N VAL A 456 45.50 34.89 19.67
CA VAL A 456 45.50 33.62 20.44
C VAL A 456 46.12 32.46 19.65
N GLN A 457 45.98 32.46 18.33
CA GLN A 457 46.52 31.41 17.46
C GLN A 457 48.04 31.45 17.31
N SER A 458 48.65 32.63 17.47
CA SER A 458 50.09 32.87 17.31
C SER A 458 50.87 32.82 18.62
N LEU A 459 50.20 32.67 19.77
CA LEU A 459 50.82 32.66 21.09
C LEU A 459 51.32 31.25 21.47
N GLY A 460 52.56 31.16 21.97
CA GLY A 460 53.12 29.97 22.61
C GLY A 460 52.46 29.65 23.97
N ALA A 461 52.95 28.62 24.68
CA ALA A 461 52.37 28.19 25.96
C ALA A 461 52.44 29.29 27.05
N GLU A 462 53.52 30.08 27.06
CA GLU A 462 53.71 31.24 27.92
C GLU A 462 54.33 32.39 27.11
N VAL A 463 53.82 33.61 27.28
CA VAL A 463 54.33 34.82 26.61
C VAL A 463 54.61 35.90 27.64
N ASN A 464 55.81 36.46 27.55
CA ASN A 464 56.26 37.57 28.38
C ASN A 464 56.17 38.86 27.57
N PHE A 465 55.41 39.82 28.07
CA PHE A 465 55.26 41.14 27.47
C PHE A 465 55.69 42.20 28.49
N THR A 466 56.71 42.99 28.17
CA THR A 466 57.21 44.05 29.04
C THR A 466 56.78 45.40 28.48
N VAL A 467 56.13 46.24 29.27
CA VAL A 467 55.62 47.54 28.77
C VAL A 467 56.77 48.51 28.47
N GLY A 468 56.69 49.30 27.41
CA GLY A 468 57.71 50.30 27.06
C GLY A 468 59.11 49.77 26.77
N ASP A 469 59.25 48.52 26.32
CA ASP A 469 60.54 47.92 25.95
C ASP A 469 61.01 48.29 24.53
N GLY A 470 60.23 49.07 23.78
CA GLY A 470 60.56 49.51 22.42
C GLY A 470 60.36 48.42 21.35
N VAL A 471 59.79 47.27 21.70
CA VAL A 471 59.61 46.13 20.79
C VAL A 471 58.25 46.20 20.07
N LEU A 472 58.18 45.65 18.86
CA LEU A 472 56.94 45.56 18.07
C LEU A 472 56.18 44.28 18.41
N TYR A 473 54.95 44.42 18.92
CA TYR A 473 54.08 43.30 19.27
C TYR A 473 52.82 43.28 18.41
N GLY A 474 52.73 42.31 17.50
CA GLY A 474 51.58 42.13 16.62
C GLY A 474 51.27 43.33 15.73
N GLY A 475 52.31 44.07 15.32
CA GLY A 475 52.21 45.26 14.46
C GLY A 475 52.10 46.59 15.21
N PHE A 476 52.07 46.59 16.55
CA PHE A 476 52.01 47.79 17.37
C PHE A 476 53.34 48.08 18.07
N TYR A 477 53.76 49.34 18.09
CA TYR A 477 55.03 49.78 18.67
C TYR A 477 54.87 50.06 20.17
N ASN A 478 55.68 49.38 20.99
CA ASN A 478 55.67 49.51 22.44
C ASN A 478 56.55 50.66 22.91
N ALA A 479 56.05 51.89 22.83
CA ALA A 479 56.81 53.11 23.10
C ALA A 479 57.33 53.15 24.56
N PRO A 480 58.62 53.51 24.77
CA PRO A 480 59.21 53.65 26.10
C PRO A 480 58.45 54.65 26.99
N LEU A 481 58.23 54.27 28.25
CA LEU A 481 57.55 55.12 29.23
C LEU A 481 58.44 56.29 29.65
N GLN A 482 57.92 57.53 29.59
CA GLN A 482 58.66 58.71 30.03
C GLN A 482 58.77 58.77 31.56
N SER A 483 59.95 59.16 32.05
CA SER A 483 60.22 59.32 33.48
C SER A 483 59.46 60.54 34.03
N GLY A 484 58.75 60.35 35.15
CA GLY A 484 57.98 61.42 35.83
C GLY A 484 56.46 61.39 35.58
N ASN A 485 55.97 60.58 34.64
CA ASN A 485 54.53 60.45 34.34
C ASN A 485 53.94 59.19 34.99
N THR A 486 52.63 59.21 35.25
CA THR A 486 51.89 58.03 35.74
C THR A 486 51.14 57.37 34.59
N TYR A 487 51.22 56.05 34.48
CA TYR A 487 50.57 55.27 33.43
C TYR A 487 49.68 54.17 34.02
N PHE A 488 48.47 54.01 33.50
CA PHE A 488 47.64 52.83 33.74
C PHE A 488 47.69 51.90 32.54
N ILE A 489 47.75 50.61 32.83
CA ILE A 489 47.84 49.57 31.80
C ILE A 489 46.58 48.72 31.86
N VAL A 490 45.82 48.71 30.77
CA VAL A 490 44.55 47.99 30.65
C VAL A 490 44.72 46.83 29.68
N LEU A 491 44.30 45.65 30.12
CA LEU A 491 44.25 44.44 29.29
C LEU A 491 42.82 44.23 28.79
N ARG A 492 42.65 44.20 27.46
CA ARG A 492 41.37 43.93 26.80
C ARG A 492 41.41 42.56 26.12
N VAL A 493 40.38 41.77 26.37
CA VAL A 493 40.13 40.46 25.74
C VAL A 493 39.00 40.60 24.74
N VAL A 494 39.22 40.19 23.50
CA VAL A 494 38.24 40.34 22.42
C VAL A 494 37.85 38.99 21.84
N SER A 495 36.55 38.74 21.78
CA SER A 495 35.95 37.71 20.94
C SER A 495 35.39 38.38 19.68
N ARG A 496 36.07 38.18 18.54
CA ARG A 496 35.71 38.80 17.25
C ARG A 496 35.32 37.72 16.24
N TRP A 497 34.18 37.92 15.60
CA TRP A 497 33.72 37.10 14.48
C TRP A 497 33.18 37.98 13.36
N LYS A 498 33.91 38.06 12.23
CA LYS A 498 33.66 38.98 11.10
C LYS A 498 33.55 40.45 11.57
N THR A 499 32.37 41.07 11.49
CA THR A 499 32.09 42.47 11.87
C THR A 499 31.58 42.61 13.31
N MET A 500 31.28 41.51 14.01
CA MET A 500 30.71 41.53 15.35
C MET A 500 31.78 41.16 16.39
N SER A 501 31.92 41.97 17.44
CA SER A 501 32.88 41.75 18.51
C SER A 501 32.27 42.00 19.89
N ARG A 502 32.60 41.14 20.85
CA ARG A 502 32.36 41.35 22.28
C ARG A 502 33.71 41.41 22.99
N SER A 503 33.87 42.36 23.91
CA SER A 503 35.11 42.55 24.64
C SER A 503 34.89 42.68 26.15
N CYS A 504 35.92 42.34 26.90
CA CYS A 504 36.01 42.52 28.35
C CYS A 504 37.37 43.14 28.67
N CYS A 505 37.45 44.05 29.66
CA CYS A 505 38.67 44.75 30.02
C CYS A 505 38.93 44.60 31.51
N VAL A 506 40.21 44.51 31.86
CA VAL A 506 40.68 44.45 33.25
C VAL A 506 41.86 45.40 33.40
N LEU A 507 41.87 46.17 34.49
CA LEU A 507 43.00 47.00 34.86
C LEU A 507 44.11 46.09 35.41
N TRP A 508 45.28 46.13 34.77
CA TRP A 508 46.38 45.24 35.12
C TRP A 508 47.41 45.92 36.02
N ALA A 509 47.86 47.13 35.70
CA ALA A 509 48.92 47.78 36.46
C ALA A 509 48.87 49.30 36.44
N LYS A 510 49.46 49.92 37.48
CA LYS A 510 49.75 51.36 37.56
C LYS A 510 51.25 51.55 37.72
N VAL A 511 51.85 52.36 36.84
CA VAL A 511 53.28 52.69 36.86
C VAL A 511 53.41 54.17 37.19
N ALA A 512 53.96 54.50 38.35
CA ALA A 512 54.15 55.90 38.77
C ALA A 512 55.62 56.31 38.60
N GLY A 513 55.87 57.37 37.82
CA GLY A 513 57.19 57.99 37.71
C GLY A 513 57.45 58.93 38.90
N THR A 514 58.48 58.66 39.70
CA THR A 514 58.92 59.61 40.74
C THR A 514 59.81 60.68 40.11
N SER A 515 59.45 61.95 40.25
CA SER A 515 60.30 63.04 39.75
C SER A 515 61.56 63.15 40.63
N TYR A 516 62.72 63.29 40.00
CA TYR A 516 64.02 63.45 40.69
C TYR A 516 63.99 64.61 41.72
N ILE A 517 63.19 65.64 41.44
CA ILE A 517 63.03 66.84 42.28
C ILE A 517 62.32 66.52 43.61
N LEU A 518 61.32 65.62 43.61
CA LEU A 518 60.57 65.23 44.81
C LEU A 518 61.40 64.37 45.79
N ARG A 519 62.34 63.56 45.28
CA ARG A 519 63.24 62.77 46.16
C ARG A 519 64.23 63.64 46.91
N VAL A 520 64.81 64.65 46.27
CA VAL A 520 65.80 65.53 46.91
C VAL A 520 65.13 66.42 47.96
N SER A 521 63.92 66.93 47.71
CA SER A 521 63.19 67.73 48.69
C SER A 521 62.71 66.92 49.90
N SER A 522 62.27 65.67 49.69
CA SER A 522 61.88 64.75 50.76
C SER A 522 63.05 64.39 51.69
N LEU A 523 64.23 64.13 51.13
CA LEU A 523 65.44 63.81 51.91
C LEU A 523 65.93 65.00 52.73
N CYS A 524 65.88 66.22 52.17
CA CYS A 524 66.18 67.43 52.92
C CYS A 524 65.17 67.67 54.05
N ALA A 525 63.87 67.50 53.79
CA ALA A 525 62.81 67.67 54.78
C ALA A 525 62.94 66.66 55.94
N ALA A 526 63.22 65.39 55.63
CA ALA A 526 63.43 64.33 56.61
C ALA A 526 64.65 64.60 57.50
N ALA A 527 65.75 65.11 56.95
CA ALA A 527 66.93 65.50 57.72
C ALA A 527 66.62 66.64 58.70
N SER A 528 65.84 67.64 58.28
CA SER A 528 65.39 68.73 59.18
C SER A 528 64.43 68.24 60.27
N ILE A 529 63.48 67.35 59.95
CA ILE A 529 62.55 66.79 60.94
C ILE A 529 63.29 65.91 61.95
N ALA A 530 64.27 65.11 61.52
CA ALA A 530 65.10 64.30 62.41
C ALA A 530 65.93 65.17 63.39
N ALA A 531 66.48 66.29 62.92
CA ALA A 531 67.19 67.23 63.78
C ALA A 531 66.28 67.85 64.85
N VAL A 532 65.06 68.26 64.46
CA VAL A 532 64.06 68.81 65.40
C VAL A 532 63.57 67.74 66.38
N ALA A 533 63.33 66.52 65.92
CA ALA A 533 62.91 65.40 66.77
C ALA A 533 63.99 65.01 67.80
N MET A 534 65.27 65.09 67.44
CA MET A 534 66.37 64.85 68.37
C MET A 534 66.44 65.92 69.47
N VAL A 535 66.19 67.19 69.13
CA VAL A 535 66.09 68.28 70.12
C VAL A 535 64.88 68.08 71.03
N LEU A 536 63.72 67.71 70.48
CA LEU A 536 62.50 67.44 71.25
C LEU A 536 62.62 66.19 72.13
N LEU A 537 63.30 65.13 71.68
CA LEU A 537 63.56 63.93 72.47
C LEU A 537 64.54 64.20 73.61
N ALA A 538 65.55 65.04 73.40
CA ALA A 538 66.44 65.48 74.48
C ALA A 538 65.66 66.29 75.54
N ALA A 539 64.75 67.18 75.11
CA ALA A 539 63.86 67.92 76.00
C ALA A 539 62.85 67.01 76.73
N TYR A 540 62.29 66.01 76.05
CA TYR A 540 61.36 65.05 76.62
C TYR A 540 62.04 64.12 77.65
N ARG A 541 63.28 63.68 77.40
CA ARG A 541 64.07 62.88 78.36
C ARG A 541 64.33 63.63 79.67
N LEU A 542 64.53 64.95 79.62
CA LEU A 542 64.64 65.81 80.80
C LEU A 542 63.30 65.97 81.53
N SER A 543 62.19 66.03 80.80
CA SER A 543 60.85 66.14 81.39
C SER A 543 60.31 64.82 81.95
N TRP A 544 60.78 63.67 81.48
CA TRP A 544 60.28 62.34 81.85
C TRP A 544 60.84 61.80 83.19
N CYS A 545 61.81 62.49 83.81
CA CYS A 545 62.31 62.13 85.15
C CYS A 545 61.42 62.59 86.32
N VAL A 546 60.34 63.35 86.09
CA VAL A 546 59.68 64.10 87.18
C VAL A 546 58.24 63.67 87.55
N ASN A 547 57.53 62.79 86.83
CA ASN A 547 56.22 62.40 87.37
C ASN A 547 55.69 61.02 86.97
N ARG A 548 55.32 60.25 88.00
CA ARG A 548 54.64 58.94 87.99
C ARG A 548 53.16 59.18 88.34
N THR A 549 52.21 58.51 87.67
CA THR A 549 51.09 57.70 88.22
C THR A 549 49.89 57.55 87.25
N GLN A 550 49.71 56.31 86.74
CA GLN A 550 48.47 55.51 86.59
C GLN A 550 47.21 56.03 85.80
N PRO A 551 46.18 55.20 85.50
CA PRO A 551 46.07 54.25 84.37
C PRO A 551 44.77 54.46 83.53
N PHE A 552 44.49 53.70 82.46
CA PHE A 552 43.18 53.10 82.10
C PHE A 552 43.16 52.45 80.69
N SER A 553 42.20 51.53 80.54
CA SER A 553 41.94 50.53 79.49
C SER A 553 41.04 51.00 78.32
N GLY A 554 41.02 50.23 77.21
CA GLY A 554 40.06 50.37 76.11
C GLY A 554 40.17 49.26 75.02
N PRO A 555 39.14 49.03 74.18
CA PRO A 555 38.63 47.67 73.88
C PRO A 555 38.66 47.19 72.40
N LEU A 556 37.95 46.06 72.18
CA LEU A 556 37.67 45.23 70.99
C LEU A 556 37.51 45.90 69.61
N ALA A 557 37.82 45.15 68.54
CA ALA A 557 36.92 44.97 67.38
C ALA A 557 37.27 43.73 66.52
N SER A 558 36.24 42.98 66.12
CA SER A 558 36.24 42.05 64.99
C SER A 558 35.36 42.63 63.88
N VAL A 559 35.74 42.45 62.61
CA VAL A 559 34.86 42.71 61.45
C VAL A 559 35.06 41.62 60.41
N HIS A 560 33.93 41.06 59.98
CA HIS A 560 33.76 40.12 58.87
C HIS A 560 33.62 40.92 57.56
N SER A 561 34.19 40.39 56.47
CA SER A 561 34.16 40.95 55.12
C SER A 561 33.01 40.34 54.33
N ASP A 562 32.26 41.16 53.59
CA ASP A 562 31.46 40.69 52.46
C ASP A 562 31.73 41.53 51.22
N LYS A 563 31.87 40.81 50.11
CA LYS A 563 32.05 41.30 48.74
C LYS A 563 30.70 41.63 48.12
N TYR A 564 30.69 42.63 47.23
CA TYR A 564 29.89 42.55 46.01
C TYR A 564 30.58 43.24 44.83
N ASN A 565 30.31 42.70 43.66
CA ASN A 565 30.83 43.03 42.34
C ASN A 565 29.65 43.57 41.52
N ASP A 566 29.74 44.74 40.90
CA ASP A 566 29.66 44.86 39.42
C ASP A 566 29.85 46.29 38.89
N SER A 567 30.62 46.34 37.79
CA SER A 567 30.56 47.26 36.63
C SER A 567 30.37 48.77 36.83
N LYS A 568 31.47 49.45 37.17
CA LYS A 568 32.07 50.64 36.51
C LYS A 568 33.43 50.86 37.18
N LEU A 569 34.53 50.77 36.42
CA LEU A 569 35.85 51.06 36.98
C LEU A 569 36.07 52.58 36.90
N TYR A 570 35.75 53.29 37.98
CA TYR A 570 36.22 54.66 38.16
C TYR A 570 37.65 54.58 38.68
N ILE A 571 38.61 54.99 37.86
CA ILE A 571 40.00 55.15 38.30
C ILE A 571 40.08 56.56 38.90
N LEU A 572 40.24 56.63 40.23
CA LEU A 572 40.54 57.87 40.94
C LEU A 572 42.05 58.17 40.85
#